data_AF-A0A6J8CGS2-F1
#
_entry.id   AF-A0A6J8CGS2-F1
#
_cell.length_a   1.000
_cell.length_b   1.000
_cell.length_c   1.000
_cell.angle_alpha   90.00
_cell.angle_beta   90.00
_cell.angle_gamma   90.00
#
_symmetry.space_group_name_H-M   'P 1'
#
loop_
_entity.id
_entity.type
_entity.pdbx_description
1 polymer ?
#
loop_
_entity_poly.entity_id
_entity_poly.type
_entity_poly.pdbx_seq_one_letter_code
_entity_poly.pdbx_strand_id
1 'polypeptide(L)'
;MPINLCNGVATFQRLIEYTLAGLNWQTCLIYIDDIIVFSDSFESHLSRLTDVLDRIALQGLKISSKKCSLFQKQVSFLGHIVLSEGIATYPDQIACVKTWLLPKSMTDVRCFLETCSYYRKFIKIFSEIARPLHKLRKQRKIVLLIGPMNAMKLQMTLMSVPILGYPDMTKQFILDTDASGFGIGAVLSQIHEGKEVVVAYYSKSLSKAQRQYCVTRRELLAVISSIKNFHPISMVHILKYEQIMELKHGFSGSKNPEGQMARWLET
;
A
#
# COMPACT_ATOMS: atom_id res chain seq x y z
N MET A 1 -26.61 -16.29 10.38
CA MET A 1 -25.36 -17.07 10.35
C MET A 1 -24.70 -16.98 11.72
N PRO A 2 -24.32 -18.10 12.36
CA PRO A 2 -23.65 -18.06 13.66
C PRO A 2 -22.29 -17.35 13.57
N ILE A 3 -21.94 -16.62 14.62
CA ILE A 3 -20.65 -15.92 14.73
C ILE A 3 -19.53 -16.97 14.87
N ASN A 4 -18.35 -16.71 14.29
CA ASN A 4 -17.14 -17.56 14.34
C ASN A 4 -17.18 -18.89 13.54
N LEU A 5 -18.04 -19.01 12.54
CA LEU A 5 -17.90 -20.09 11.55
C LEU A 5 -16.68 -19.80 10.64
N CYS A 6 -15.78 -20.77 10.44
CA CYS A 6 -14.55 -20.58 9.64
C CYS A 6 -14.80 -19.96 8.24
N ASN A 7 -15.91 -20.34 7.60
CA ASN A 7 -16.30 -19.83 6.28
C ASN A 7 -17.38 -18.73 6.33
N GLY A 8 -17.73 -18.25 7.52
CA GLY A 8 -18.80 -17.28 7.69
C GLY A 8 -18.51 -15.97 6.96
N VAL A 9 -17.32 -15.41 7.18
CA VAL A 9 -16.88 -14.16 6.54
C VAL A 9 -16.91 -14.26 5.02
N ALA A 10 -16.33 -15.32 4.46
CA ALA A 10 -16.28 -15.54 3.01
C ALA A 10 -17.69 -15.73 2.41
N THR A 11 -18.59 -16.42 3.13
CA THR A 11 -19.97 -16.63 2.70
C THR A 11 -20.75 -15.32 2.69
N PHE A 12 -20.58 -14.51 3.74
CA PHE A 12 -21.22 -13.20 3.86
C PHE A 12 -20.71 -12.23 2.80
N GLN A 13 -19.40 -12.17 2.56
CA GLN A 13 -18.83 -11.35 1.50
C GLN A 13 -19.43 -11.70 0.12
N ARG A 14 -19.53 -12.99 -0.21
CA ARG A 14 -20.15 -13.43 -1.48
C ARG A 14 -21.63 -13.03 -1.59
N LEU A 15 -22.36 -13.06 -0.48
CA LEU A 15 -23.76 -12.61 -0.44
C LEU A 15 -23.89 -11.12 -0.74
N ILE A 16 -23.03 -10.28 -0.14
CA ILE A 16 -23.03 -8.83 -0.38
C ILE A 16 -22.59 -8.52 -1.83
N GLU A 17 -21.54 -9.19 -2.31
CA GLU A 17 -21.10 -9.08 -3.71
C GLU A 17 -22.20 -9.45 -4.70
N TYR A 18 -22.97 -10.51 -4.42
CA TYR A 18 -24.12 -10.90 -5.24
C TYR A 18 -25.26 -9.87 -5.17
N THR A 19 -25.58 -9.39 -3.96
CA THR A 19 -26.64 -8.39 -3.74
C THR A 19 -26.37 -7.10 -4.51
N LEU A 20 -25.11 -6.66 -4.51
CA LEU A 20 -24.66 -5.41 -5.13
C LEU A 20 -23.93 -5.64 -6.47
N ALA A 21 -24.21 -6.77 -7.13
CA ALA A 21 -23.60 -7.13 -8.41
C ALA A 21 -23.85 -6.03 -9.47
N GLY A 22 -22.78 -5.55 -10.10
CA GLY A 22 -22.84 -4.43 -11.06
C GLY A 22 -22.83 -3.04 -10.45
N LEU A 23 -22.93 -2.90 -9.12
CA LEU A 23 -22.68 -1.63 -8.41
C LEU A 23 -21.25 -1.54 -7.85
N ASN A 24 -20.63 -2.68 -7.59
CA ASN A 24 -19.25 -2.75 -7.08
C ASN A 24 -18.27 -2.11 -8.07
N TRP A 25 -17.30 -1.35 -7.57
CA TRP A 25 -16.29 -0.58 -8.32
C TRP A 25 -16.78 0.65 -9.11
N GLN A 26 -18.09 0.86 -9.22
CA GLN A 26 -18.67 2.03 -9.92
C GLN A 26 -19.42 2.97 -8.98
N THR A 27 -20.28 2.38 -8.15
CA THR A 27 -21.18 3.08 -7.23
C THR A 27 -20.74 2.88 -5.79
N CYS A 28 -20.28 1.68 -5.47
CA CYS A 28 -19.83 1.32 -4.13
C CYS A 28 -18.59 0.44 -4.13
N LEU A 29 -17.89 0.42 -3.00
CA LEU A 29 -16.83 -0.53 -2.69
C LEU A 29 -17.29 -1.40 -1.53
N ILE A 30 -17.07 -2.71 -1.67
CA ILE A 30 -17.52 -3.72 -0.71
C ILE A 30 -16.29 -4.39 -0.11
N TYR A 31 -16.26 -4.47 1.22
CA TYR A 31 -15.30 -5.31 1.94
C TYR A 31 -15.96 -5.94 3.15
N ILE A 32 -16.20 -7.26 3.08
CA ILE A 32 -16.87 -8.05 4.12
C ILE A 32 -18.24 -7.43 4.49
N ASP A 33 -18.30 -6.66 5.59
CA ASP A 33 -19.49 -6.02 6.14
C ASP A 33 -19.51 -4.51 5.96
N ASP A 34 -18.40 -3.92 5.49
CA ASP A 34 -18.31 -2.50 5.22
C ASP A 34 -18.60 -2.20 3.74
N ILE A 35 -19.47 -1.22 3.50
CA ILE A 35 -19.84 -0.72 2.18
C ILE A 35 -19.59 0.78 2.14
N ILE A 36 -18.77 1.23 1.19
CA ILE A 36 -18.61 2.66 0.88
C ILE A 36 -19.41 2.98 -0.36
N VAL A 37 -20.26 4.00 -0.30
CA VAL A 37 -20.84 4.65 -1.47
C VAL A 37 -20.08 5.95 -1.72
N PHE A 38 -19.71 6.22 -2.97
CA PHE A 38 -18.93 7.40 -3.35
C PHE A 38 -19.49 8.05 -4.61
N SER A 39 -19.31 9.36 -4.74
CA SER A 39 -19.76 10.17 -5.89
C SER A 39 -19.01 11.51 -5.93
N ASP A 40 -19.15 12.24 -7.03
CA ASP A 40 -18.60 13.57 -7.26
C ASP A 40 -19.52 14.72 -6.78
N SER A 41 -20.82 14.45 -6.69
CA SER A 41 -21.87 15.42 -6.36
C SER A 41 -22.86 14.84 -5.36
N PHE A 42 -23.56 15.71 -4.63
CA PHE A 42 -24.58 15.31 -3.67
C PHE A 42 -25.78 14.61 -4.33
N GLU A 43 -26.22 15.11 -5.49
CA GLU A 43 -27.34 14.54 -6.23
C GLU A 43 -27.01 13.12 -6.75
N SER A 44 -25.83 12.95 -7.36
CA SER A 44 -25.34 11.62 -7.73
C SER A 44 -25.17 10.73 -6.50
N HIS A 45 -24.72 11.28 -5.37
CA HIS A 45 -24.57 10.53 -4.12
C HIS A 45 -25.91 9.97 -3.64
N LEU A 46 -26.95 10.80 -3.66
CA LEU A 46 -28.28 10.42 -3.20
C LEU A 46 -28.85 9.31 -4.07
N SER A 47 -28.77 9.45 -5.41
CA SER A 47 -29.20 8.40 -6.34
C SER A 47 -28.45 7.08 -6.10
N ARG A 48 -27.12 7.14 -6.00
CA ARG A 48 -26.26 5.97 -5.75
C ARG A 48 -26.56 5.30 -4.40
N LEU A 49 -26.78 6.10 -3.36
CA LEU A 49 -27.09 5.59 -2.03
C LEU A 49 -28.46 4.91 -2.02
N THR A 50 -29.46 5.51 -2.68
CA THR A 50 -30.79 4.90 -2.84
C THR A 50 -30.70 3.55 -3.53
N ASP A 51 -29.99 3.44 -4.66
CA ASP A 51 -29.83 2.18 -5.38
C ASP A 51 -29.22 1.08 -4.50
N VAL A 52 -28.20 1.43 -3.70
CA VAL A 52 -27.53 0.48 -2.79
C VAL A 52 -28.48 0.05 -1.67
N LEU A 53 -29.19 0.99 -1.04
CA LEU A 53 -30.13 0.70 0.05
C LEU A 53 -31.31 -0.15 -0.43
N ASP A 54 -31.85 0.14 -1.61
CA ASP A 54 -32.96 -0.61 -2.20
C ASP A 54 -32.55 -2.05 -2.48
N ARG A 55 -31.36 -2.30 -3.04
CA ARG A 55 -30.87 -3.68 -3.25
C ARG A 55 -30.66 -4.45 -1.96
N ILE A 56 -30.14 -3.80 -0.93
CA ILE A 56 -29.96 -4.42 0.39
C ILE A 56 -31.33 -4.77 0.99
N ALA A 57 -32.30 -3.86 0.91
CA ALA A 57 -33.65 -4.07 1.39
C ALA A 57 -34.38 -5.20 0.65
N LEU A 58 -34.23 -5.28 -0.67
CA LEU A 58 -34.80 -6.34 -1.51
C LEU A 58 -34.32 -7.74 -1.13
N GLN A 59 -33.07 -7.87 -0.66
CA GLN A 59 -32.51 -9.14 -0.18
C GLN A 59 -32.80 -9.42 1.30
N GLY A 60 -33.60 -8.56 1.96
CA GLY A 60 -33.95 -8.71 3.38
C GLY A 60 -32.77 -8.48 4.34
N LEU A 61 -31.69 -7.87 3.86
CA LEU A 61 -30.54 -7.53 4.68
C LEU A 61 -30.82 -6.26 5.51
N LYS A 62 -30.17 -6.15 6.68
CA LYS A 62 -30.37 -5.03 7.61
C LYS A 62 -29.07 -4.29 7.83
N ILE A 63 -29.16 -2.97 7.86
CA ILE A 63 -28.03 -2.08 8.14
C ILE A 63 -28.19 -1.51 9.55
N SER A 64 -27.08 -1.44 10.29
CA SER A 64 -27.07 -0.79 11.61
C SER A 64 -26.99 0.73 11.44
N SER A 65 -28.10 1.42 11.71
CA SER A 65 -28.16 2.89 11.63
C SER A 65 -27.10 3.58 12.49
N LYS A 66 -26.79 3.04 13.67
CA LYS A 66 -25.76 3.57 14.58
C LYS A 66 -24.34 3.53 14.02
N LYS A 67 -24.06 2.62 13.07
CA LYS A 67 -22.75 2.48 12.43
C LYS A 67 -22.68 3.18 11.06
N CYS A 68 -23.80 3.75 10.59
CA CYS A 68 -23.84 4.45 9.32
C CYS A 68 -23.24 5.84 9.46
N SER A 69 -22.30 6.17 8.57
CA SER A 69 -21.76 7.52 8.41
C SER A 69 -22.19 8.05 7.05
N LEU A 70 -23.23 8.88 7.00
CA LEU A 70 -23.82 9.38 5.76
C LEU A 70 -23.30 10.78 5.40
N PHE A 71 -23.20 11.06 4.11
CA PHE A 71 -22.87 12.37 3.53
C PHE A 71 -21.58 13.00 4.07
N GLN A 72 -20.59 12.17 4.40
CA GLN A 72 -19.30 12.62 4.90
C GLN A 72 -18.35 12.99 3.76
N LYS A 73 -17.56 14.05 3.95
CA LYS A 73 -16.45 14.38 3.03
C LYS A 73 -15.23 13.46 3.19
N GLN A 74 -15.12 12.80 4.34
CA GLN A 74 -14.08 11.84 4.65
C GLN A 74 -14.66 10.68 5.45
N VAL A 75 -14.20 9.46 5.19
CA VAL A 75 -14.69 8.26 5.89
C VAL A 75 -13.54 7.38 6.34
N SER A 76 -13.72 6.71 7.49
CA SER A 76 -12.80 5.67 7.96
C SER A 76 -13.15 4.34 7.31
N PHE A 77 -12.17 3.68 6.70
CA PHE A 77 -12.35 2.40 6.03
C PHE A 77 -11.07 1.58 5.99
N LEU A 78 -11.13 0.33 6.44
CA LEU A 78 -10.00 -0.61 6.47
C LEU A 78 -8.73 -0.03 7.13
N GLY A 79 -8.89 0.78 8.17
CA GLY A 79 -7.77 1.42 8.88
C GLY A 79 -7.16 2.61 8.15
N HIS A 80 -7.83 3.15 7.14
CA HIS A 80 -7.43 4.34 6.41
C HIS A 80 -8.51 5.42 6.50
N ILE A 81 -8.13 6.68 6.28
CA ILE A 81 -9.10 7.74 5.95
C ILE A 81 -9.13 7.90 4.44
N VAL A 82 -10.32 7.79 3.88
CA VAL A 82 -10.63 8.06 2.48
C VAL A 82 -11.10 9.51 2.40
N LEU A 83 -10.37 10.34 1.65
CA LEU A 83 -10.66 11.76 1.41
C LEU A 83 -10.92 11.99 -0.07
N SER A 84 -11.38 13.19 -0.44
CA SER A 84 -11.52 13.58 -1.85
C SER A 84 -10.19 13.58 -2.62
N GLU A 85 -9.10 13.92 -1.94
CA GLU A 85 -7.76 14.07 -2.55
C GLU A 85 -6.91 12.79 -2.51
N GLY A 86 -7.34 11.76 -1.76
CA GLY A 86 -6.58 10.54 -1.63
C GLY A 86 -6.88 9.74 -0.37
N ILE A 87 -5.94 8.86 -0.04
CA ILE A 87 -6.00 7.96 1.12
C ILE A 87 -4.93 8.41 2.11
N ALA A 88 -5.36 8.71 3.33
CA ALA A 88 -4.47 9.00 4.45
C ALA A 88 -4.43 7.85 5.46
N THR A 89 -3.38 7.79 6.26
CA THR A 89 -3.37 6.93 7.45
C THR A 89 -4.25 7.50 8.54
N TYR A 90 -4.92 6.64 9.29
CA TYR A 90 -5.87 7.05 10.33
C TYR A 90 -5.18 7.83 11.48
N PRO A 91 -5.60 9.07 11.81
CA PRO A 91 -5.04 9.90 12.88
C PRO A 91 -5.15 9.25 14.27
N ASP A 92 -6.20 8.47 14.56
CA ASP A 92 -6.25 7.77 15.86
C ASP A 92 -5.41 6.49 15.85
N GLN A 93 -5.04 5.95 14.68
CA GLN A 93 -3.97 4.94 14.64
C GLN A 93 -2.61 5.59 14.81
N ILE A 94 -2.42 6.84 14.38
CA ILE A 94 -1.27 7.65 14.79
C ILE A 94 -1.31 7.89 16.31
N ALA A 95 -2.48 8.08 16.94
CA ALA A 95 -2.61 8.15 18.40
C ALA A 95 -2.28 6.81 19.08
N CYS A 96 -2.78 5.67 18.56
CA CYS A 96 -2.40 4.32 19.02
C CYS A 96 -0.91 4.04 18.79
N VAL A 97 -0.31 4.56 17.72
CA VAL A 97 1.14 4.47 17.43
C VAL A 97 1.95 5.39 18.36
N LYS A 98 1.41 6.57 18.72
CA LYS A 98 1.97 7.49 19.72
C LYS A 98 1.93 6.88 21.13
N THR A 99 0.84 6.21 21.48
CA THR A 99 0.66 5.53 22.78
C THR A 99 1.20 4.11 22.77
N TRP A 100 1.70 3.62 21.62
CA TRP A 100 2.25 2.28 21.50
C TRP A 100 3.47 2.16 22.41
N LEU A 101 3.33 1.31 23.42
CA LEU A 101 4.41 1.01 24.34
C LEU A 101 5.62 0.49 23.57
N LEU A 102 6.75 1.18 23.68
CA LEU A 102 7.99 0.79 23.04
C LEU A 102 8.24 -0.71 23.28
N PRO A 103 8.52 -1.49 22.22
CA PRO A 103 8.52 -2.94 22.33
C PRO A 103 9.57 -3.40 23.35
N LYS A 104 9.13 -4.12 24.39
CA LYS A 104 9.98 -4.63 25.47
C LYS A 104 10.36 -6.09 25.26
N SER A 105 9.61 -6.80 24.43
CA SER A 105 9.80 -8.22 24.13
C SER A 105 9.96 -8.50 22.64
N MET A 106 10.42 -9.71 22.32
CA MET A 106 10.51 -10.21 20.95
C MET A 106 9.14 -10.33 20.26
N THR A 107 8.10 -10.62 21.04
CA THR A 107 6.73 -10.69 20.57
C THR A 107 6.26 -9.28 20.20
N ASP A 108 6.56 -8.29 21.04
CA ASP A 108 6.18 -6.89 20.81
C ASP A 108 6.86 -6.36 19.54
N VAL A 109 8.15 -6.66 19.34
CA VAL A 109 8.87 -6.26 18.11
C VAL A 109 8.22 -6.88 16.87
N ARG A 110 7.73 -8.12 16.94
CA ARG A 110 7.07 -8.78 15.82
C ARG A 110 5.71 -8.14 15.52
N CYS A 111 4.85 -8.00 16.54
CA CYS A 111 3.55 -7.36 16.38
C CYS A 111 3.69 -5.92 15.86
N PHE A 112 4.65 -5.17 16.38
CA PHE A 112 4.95 -3.82 15.93
C PHE A 112 5.38 -3.79 14.46
N LEU A 113 6.31 -4.66 14.05
CA LEU A 113 6.75 -4.74 12.66
C LEU A 113 5.66 -5.17 11.69
N GLU A 114 4.80 -6.11 12.09
CA GLU A 114 3.66 -6.57 11.28
C GLU A 114 2.67 -5.42 11.04
N THR A 115 2.38 -4.65 12.10
CA THR A 115 1.51 -3.48 12.01
C THR A 115 2.13 -2.39 11.13
N CYS A 116 3.42 -2.08 11.32
CA CYS A 116 4.11 -1.11 10.48
C CYS A 116 4.21 -1.57 9.02
N SER A 117 4.31 -2.88 8.78
CA SER A 117 4.34 -3.46 7.44
C SER A 117 3.02 -3.29 6.70
N TYR A 118 1.88 -3.23 7.40
CA TYR A 118 0.58 -2.89 6.81
C TYR A 118 0.61 -1.50 6.16
N TYR A 119 1.30 -0.55 6.81
CA TYR A 119 1.45 0.83 6.36
C TYR A 119 2.66 1.10 5.47
N ARG A 120 3.43 0.07 5.07
CA ARG A 120 4.66 0.26 4.29
C ARG A 120 4.48 1.07 3.00
N LYS A 121 3.28 1.04 2.39
CA LYS A 121 2.94 1.77 1.15
C LYS A 121 2.95 3.29 1.33
N PHE A 122 2.96 3.76 2.57
CA PHE A 122 2.99 5.18 2.95
C PHE A 122 4.39 5.65 3.39
N ILE A 123 5.35 4.73 3.52
CA ILE A 123 6.66 5.00 4.13
C ILE A 123 7.76 4.87 3.09
N LYS A 124 8.40 6.00 2.77
CA LYS A 124 9.60 6.04 1.94
C LYS A 124 10.73 5.22 2.58
N ILE A 125 11.30 4.28 1.83
CA ILE A 125 12.45 3.44 2.24
C ILE A 125 12.17 2.64 3.54
N PHE A 126 10.93 2.18 3.73
CA PHE A 126 10.52 1.39 4.90
C PHE A 126 11.49 0.25 5.27
N SER A 127 11.94 -0.50 4.26
CA SER A 127 12.84 -1.65 4.45
C SER A 127 14.16 -1.29 5.16
N GLU A 128 14.68 -0.08 4.96
CA GLU A 128 15.91 0.35 5.63
C GLU A 128 15.65 0.83 7.05
N ILE A 129 14.56 1.57 7.26
CA ILE A 129 14.14 2.05 8.58
C ILE A 129 13.81 0.86 9.50
N ALA A 130 13.10 -0.15 8.98
CA ALA A 130 12.73 -1.36 9.72
C ALA A 130 13.87 -2.36 9.88
N ARG A 131 15.00 -2.20 9.16
CA ARG A 131 16.11 -3.16 9.15
C ARG A 131 16.70 -3.46 10.54
N PRO A 132 16.97 -2.46 11.41
CA PRO A 132 17.48 -2.74 12.74
C PRO A 132 16.52 -3.62 13.54
N LEU A 133 15.21 -3.36 13.46
CA LEU A 133 14.18 -4.15 14.12
C LEU A 133 14.11 -5.58 13.58
N HIS A 134 14.25 -5.78 12.27
CA HIS A 134 14.35 -7.12 11.67
C HIS A 134 15.59 -7.89 12.14
N LYS A 135 16.73 -7.22 12.40
CA LYS A 135 17.94 -7.87 12.97
C LYS A 135 17.72 -8.31 14.41
N LEU A 136 17.01 -7.49 15.20
CA LEU A 136 16.67 -7.82 16.60
C LEU A 136 15.85 -9.11 16.71
N ARG A 137 15.08 -9.47 15.67
CA ARG A 137 14.35 -10.75 15.59
C ARG A 137 15.26 -11.99 15.77
N LYS A 138 16.57 -11.86 15.58
CA LYS A 138 17.57 -12.94 15.72
C LYS A 138 18.42 -12.86 16.99
N GLN A 139 18.34 -11.79 17.79
CA GLN A 139 19.28 -11.53 18.89
C GLN A 139 18.55 -11.04 20.15
N ARG A 140 18.25 -11.97 21.09
CA ARG A 140 17.41 -11.71 22.28
C ARG A 140 17.92 -10.60 23.22
N LYS A 141 19.25 -10.45 23.39
CA LYS A 141 19.83 -9.49 24.37
C LYS A 141 19.85 -8.03 23.90
N ILE A 142 19.87 -7.76 22.60
CA ILE A 142 20.01 -6.39 22.04
C ILE A 142 18.66 -5.65 21.94
N VAL A 143 17.55 -6.39 22.07
CA VAL A 143 16.17 -5.89 21.93
C VAL A 143 15.86 -4.78 22.93
N LEU A 144 16.33 -4.92 24.18
CA LEU A 144 16.05 -3.97 25.27
C LEU A 144 16.80 -2.64 25.14
N LEU A 145 17.92 -2.61 24.40
CA LEU A 145 18.79 -1.43 24.30
C LEU A 145 18.48 -0.57 23.07
N ILE A 146 18.23 -1.19 21.90
CA ILE A 146 18.15 -0.48 20.62
C ILE A 146 16.79 -0.68 19.91
N GLY A 147 15.96 -1.61 20.38
CA GLY A 147 14.60 -1.82 19.86
C GLY A 147 13.73 -0.57 19.99
N PRO A 148 13.62 0.03 21.19
CA PRO A 148 12.83 1.23 21.43
C PRO A 148 13.19 2.40 20.51
N MET A 149 14.48 2.74 20.38
CA MET A 149 14.92 3.89 19.58
C MET A 149 14.60 3.73 18.08
N ASN A 150 14.82 2.53 17.52
CA ASN A 150 14.50 2.26 16.13
C ASN A 150 12.98 2.19 15.88
N ALA A 151 12.22 1.66 16.85
CA ALA A 151 10.77 1.69 16.81
C ALA A 151 10.25 3.13 16.82
N MET A 152 10.80 3.99 17.69
CA MET A 152 10.43 5.40 17.78
C MET A 152 10.68 6.15 16.46
N LYS A 153 11.79 5.89 15.76
CA LYS A 153 12.05 6.48 14.44
C LYS A 153 11.00 6.08 13.40
N LEU A 154 10.60 4.81 13.40
CA LEU A 154 9.55 4.32 12.50
C LEU A 154 8.17 4.88 12.88
N GLN A 155 7.87 4.99 14.18
CA GLN A 155 6.68 5.66 14.68
C GLN A 155 6.63 7.11 14.20
N MET A 156 7.70 7.89 14.37
CA MET A 156 7.77 9.28 13.89
C MET A 156 7.50 9.39 12.39
N THR A 157 8.06 8.47 11.60
CA THR A 157 7.84 8.44 10.15
C THR A 157 6.37 8.14 9.81
N LEU A 158 5.73 7.25 10.56
CA LEU A 158 4.30 6.95 10.46
C LEU A 158 3.41 8.14 10.84
N MET A 159 3.84 8.98 11.78
CA MET A 159 3.08 10.17 12.19
C MET A 159 3.10 11.28 11.15
N SER A 160 4.14 11.33 10.31
CA SER A 160 4.34 12.34 9.27
C SER A 160 4.01 11.81 7.87
N VAL A 161 3.20 10.76 7.78
CA VAL A 161 2.87 10.12 6.51
C VAL A 161 2.10 11.10 5.62
N PRO A 162 2.50 11.27 4.33
CA PRO A 162 1.74 12.07 3.39
C PRO A 162 0.45 11.35 2.98
N ILE A 163 -0.53 12.13 2.54
CA ILE A 163 -1.71 11.62 1.85
C ILE A 163 -1.25 11.00 0.52
N LEU A 164 -1.67 9.76 0.26
CA LEU A 164 -1.44 9.12 -1.03
C LEU A 164 -2.57 9.46 -1.98
N GLY A 165 -2.26 10.07 -3.11
CA GLY A 165 -3.26 10.43 -4.11
C GLY A 165 -3.87 9.21 -4.79
N TYR A 166 -5.07 9.37 -5.33
CA TYR A 166 -5.67 8.35 -6.18
C TYR A 166 -4.90 8.23 -7.50
N PRO A 167 -4.64 7.00 -7.99
CA PRO A 167 -4.06 6.82 -9.30
C PRO A 167 -5.05 7.27 -10.38
N ASP A 168 -4.61 8.18 -11.24
CA ASP A 168 -5.34 8.58 -12.43
C ASP A 168 -4.81 7.79 -13.62
N MET A 169 -5.58 6.80 -14.08
CA MET A 169 -5.16 5.90 -15.17
C MET A 169 -5.00 6.61 -16.51
N THR A 170 -5.47 7.85 -16.65
CA THR A 170 -5.30 8.65 -17.87
C THR A 170 -4.00 9.44 -17.90
N LYS A 171 -3.34 9.60 -16.74
CA LYS A 171 -2.10 10.35 -16.59
C LYS A 171 -0.90 9.40 -16.53
N GLN A 172 0.25 9.93 -16.95
CA GLN A 172 1.50 9.19 -16.90
C GLN A 172 2.00 9.05 -15.47
N PHE A 173 2.58 7.89 -15.17
CA PHE A 173 3.21 7.63 -13.89
C PHE A 173 4.68 8.01 -13.92
N ILE A 174 5.16 8.55 -12.81
CA ILE A 174 6.58 8.81 -12.56
C ILE A 174 7.05 7.77 -11.56
N LEU A 175 8.13 7.08 -11.90
CA LEU A 175 8.76 6.09 -11.02
C LEU A 175 10.16 6.57 -10.70
N ASP A 176 10.39 6.94 -9.45
CA ASP A 176 11.72 7.23 -8.93
C ASP A 176 12.18 6.03 -8.11
N THR A 177 13.34 5.47 -8.44
CA THR A 177 13.91 4.32 -7.73
C THR A 177 15.28 4.63 -7.13
N ASP A 178 15.59 3.97 -6.02
CA ASP A 178 16.87 4.08 -5.34
C ASP A 178 17.32 2.71 -4.83
N ALA A 179 18.63 2.49 -4.77
CA ALA A 179 19.23 1.24 -4.38
C ALA A 179 20.44 1.44 -3.47
N SER A 180 20.36 0.88 -2.26
CA SER A 180 21.47 0.87 -1.31
C SER A 180 22.21 -0.47 -1.29
N GLY A 181 23.23 -0.58 -0.44
CA GLY A 181 23.93 -1.84 -0.18
C GLY A 181 23.04 -2.93 0.44
N PHE A 182 21.84 -2.59 0.90
CA PHE A 182 21.02 -3.47 1.72
C PHE A 182 19.57 -3.56 1.30
N GLY A 183 19.04 -2.56 0.60
CA GLY A 183 17.65 -2.49 0.19
C GLY A 183 17.51 -1.74 -1.12
N ILE A 184 16.31 -1.82 -1.68
CA ILE A 184 15.84 -1.02 -2.81
C ILE A 184 14.55 -0.31 -2.39
N GLY A 185 14.31 0.84 -2.97
CA GLY A 185 13.12 1.65 -2.74
C GLY A 185 12.60 2.23 -4.05
N ALA A 186 11.31 2.56 -4.07
CA ALA A 186 10.73 3.36 -5.13
C ALA A 186 9.57 4.21 -4.66
N VAL A 187 9.32 5.29 -5.39
CA VAL A 187 8.17 6.18 -5.26
C VAL A 187 7.44 6.16 -6.60
N LEU A 188 6.15 5.85 -6.56
CA LEU A 188 5.26 6.01 -7.70
C LEU A 188 4.44 7.28 -7.49
N SER A 189 4.54 8.23 -8.41
CA SER A 189 3.87 9.53 -8.34
C SER A 189 3.27 9.93 -9.70
N GLN A 190 2.43 10.97 -9.70
CA GLN A 190 1.83 11.55 -10.88
C GLN A 190 1.81 13.08 -10.76
N ILE A 191 1.84 13.80 -11.89
CA ILE A 191 1.64 15.25 -11.88
C ILE A 191 0.15 15.55 -11.99
N HIS A 192 -0.43 16.09 -10.93
CA HIS A 192 -1.81 16.58 -10.89
C HIS A 192 -1.76 18.10 -10.76
N GLU A 193 -2.33 18.83 -11.73
CA GLU A 193 -2.37 20.31 -11.71
C GLU A 193 -1.00 20.98 -11.49
N GLY A 194 0.06 20.42 -12.08
CA GLY A 194 1.42 20.93 -11.95
C GLY A 194 2.13 20.59 -10.63
N LYS A 195 1.48 19.82 -9.73
CA LYS A 195 2.08 19.32 -8.48
C LYS A 195 2.29 17.82 -8.56
N GLU A 196 3.43 17.35 -8.06
CA GLU A 196 3.70 15.93 -7.93
C GLU A 196 2.95 15.35 -6.72
N VAL A 197 2.07 14.40 -6.99
CA VAL A 197 1.28 13.68 -6.00
C VAL A 197 1.77 12.24 -5.91
N VAL A 198 2.14 11.80 -4.72
CA VAL A 198 2.60 10.43 -4.50
C VAL A 198 1.40 9.48 -4.44
N VAL A 199 1.43 8.44 -5.26
CA VAL A 199 0.41 7.39 -5.33
C VAL A 199 0.79 6.24 -4.39
N ALA A 200 2.05 5.82 -4.39
CA ALA A 200 2.51 4.72 -3.55
C ALA A 200 4.02 4.70 -3.33
N TYR A 201 4.45 4.17 -2.18
CA TYR A 201 5.83 3.82 -1.90
C TYR A 201 6.07 2.32 -2.00
N TYR A 202 7.26 1.94 -2.45
CA TYR A 202 7.76 0.57 -2.44
C TYR A 202 9.11 0.51 -1.75
N SER A 203 9.34 -0.58 -1.00
CA SER A 203 10.68 -0.90 -0.55
C SER A 203 10.84 -2.39 -0.35
N LYS A 204 12.06 -2.89 -0.55
CA LYS A 204 12.41 -4.29 -0.37
C LYS A 204 13.84 -4.45 0.10
N SER A 205 14.04 -5.30 1.10
CA SER A 205 15.38 -5.72 1.52
C SER A 205 16.02 -6.66 0.50
N LEU A 206 17.31 -6.47 0.22
CA LEU A 206 18.09 -7.33 -0.67
C LEU A 206 18.49 -8.64 0.04
N SER A 207 18.43 -9.74 -0.71
CA SER A 207 18.95 -11.05 -0.31
C SER A 207 20.47 -11.06 -0.20
N LYS A 208 21.07 -12.09 0.43
CA LYS A 208 22.54 -12.18 0.57
C LYS A 208 23.25 -12.11 -0.80
N ALA A 209 22.72 -12.79 -1.81
CA ALA A 209 23.26 -12.77 -3.17
C ALA A 209 23.07 -11.40 -3.84
N GLN A 210 21.90 -10.77 -3.69
CA GLN A 210 21.62 -9.48 -4.31
C GLN A 210 22.46 -8.33 -3.72
N ARG A 211 22.89 -8.44 -2.46
CA ARG A 211 23.80 -7.46 -1.84
C ARG A 211 25.20 -7.46 -2.45
N GLN A 212 25.60 -8.56 -3.08
CA GLN A 212 26.89 -8.68 -3.76
C GLN A 212 26.84 -8.14 -5.19
N TYR A 213 25.67 -7.70 -5.67
CA TYR A 213 25.58 -7.07 -6.99
C TYR A 213 26.31 -5.72 -7.00
N CYS A 214 26.93 -5.41 -8.14
CA CYS A 214 27.44 -4.06 -8.39
C CYS A 214 26.31 -3.03 -8.31
N VAL A 215 26.66 -1.75 -8.13
CA VAL A 215 25.71 -0.65 -7.94
C VAL A 215 24.66 -0.63 -9.06
N THR A 216 25.12 -0.65 -10.32
CA THR A 216 24.26 -0.66 -11.52
C THR A 216 23.26 -1.81 -11.54
N ARG A 217 23.67 -3.02 -11.12
CA ARG A 217 22.74 -4.18 -11.05
C ARG A 217 21.73 -4.05 -9.91
N ARG A 218 22.06 -3.34 -8.83
CA ARG A 218 21.13 -3.07 -7.73
C ARG A 218 20.10 -2.01 -8.12
N GLU A 219 20.51 -0.97 -8.83
CA GLU A 219 19.61 0.05 -9.41
C GLU A 219 18.63 -0.60 -10.40
N LEU A 220 19.12 -1.43 -11.32
CA LEU A 220 18.25 -2.16 -12.24
C LEU A 220 17.25 -3.08 -11.51
N LEU A 221 17.73 -3.79 -10.47
CA LEU A 221 16.85 -4.61 -9.65
C LEU A 221 15.78 -3.76 -8.93
N ALA A 222 16.10 -2.52 -8.55
CA ALA A 222 15.15 -1.58 -7.95
C ALA A 222 14.03 -1.24 -8.95
N VAL A 223 14.37 -0.87 -10.17
CA VAL A 223 13.42 -0.59 -11.26
C VAL A 223 12.49 -1.78 -11.50
N ILE A 224 13.06 -2.96 -11.78
CA ILE A 224 12.28 -4.16 -12.14
C ILE A 224 11.37 -4.61 -10.99
N SER A 225 11.90 -4.61 -9.76
CA SER A 225 11.10 -5.03 -8.60
C SER A 225 9.94 -4.06 -8.33
N SER A 226 10.15 -2.78 -8.61
CA SER A 226 9.15 -1.74 -8.43
C SER A 226 8.07 -1.81 -9.50
N ILE A 227 8.45 -2.01 -10.78
CA ILE A 227 7.50 -2.25 -11.87
C ILE A 227 6.63 -3.47 -11.56
N LYS A 228 7.23 -4.60 -11.14
CA LYS A 228 6.45 -5.79 -10.74
C LYS A 228 5.50 -5.52 -9.58
N ASN A 229 5.90 -4.69 -8.62
CA ASN A 229 5.05 -4.35 -7.48
C ASN A 229 3.91 -3.39 -7.86
N PHE A 230 4.15 -2.46 -8.77
CA PHE A 230 3.19 -1.45 -9.19
C PHE A 230 2.36 -1.85 -10.41
N HIS A 231 2.68 -2.96 -11.07
CA HIS A 231 1.95 -3.49 -12.23
C HIS A 231 0.42 -3.52 -12.07
N PRO A 232 -0.16 -3.89 -10.91
CA PRO A 232 -1.62 -3.85 -10.73
C PRO A 232 -2.21 -2.43 -10.81
N ILE A 233 -1.41 -1.40 -10.55
CA ILE A 233 -1.82 0.01 -10.45
C ILE A 233 -1.45 0.77 -11.75
N SER A 234 -0.29 0.49 -12.33
CA SER A 234 0.33 1.33 -13.35
C SER A 234 0.29 0.71 -14.75
N MET A 235 -0.84 0.13 -15.18
CA MET A 235 -0.96 -0.58 -16.47
C MET A 235 -0.53 0.24 -17.72
N VAL A 236 -0.16 1.53 -17.61
CA VAL A 236 0.27 2.36 -18.73
C VAL A 236 1.43 3.29 -18.33
N HIS A 237 2.46 3.28 -19.18
CA HIS A 237 3.60 4.22 -19.34
C HIS A 237 4.15 4.94 -18.09
N ILE A 238 5.25 4.39 -17.57
CA ILE A 238 6.14 5.04 -16.60
C ILE A 238 7.11 5.97 -17.34
N LEU A 239 7.22 7.24 -16.96
CA LEU A 239 7.91 8.28 -17.73
C LEU A 239 9.40 8.52 -17.43
N LYS A 240 9.97 8.02 -16.33
CA LYS A 240 11.42 8.20 -16.08
C LYS A 240 12.21 7.00 -16.59
N TYR A 241 12.52 7.08 -17.89
CA TYR A 241 13.24 6.10 -18.70
C TYR A 241 14.75 6.38 -18.85
N GLU A 242 15.33 7.33 -18.11
CA GLU A 242 16.74 7.73 -18.29
C GLU A 242 17.74 6.63 -17.87
N GLN A 243 17.49 5.93 -16.76
CA GLN A 243 18.36 4.81 -16.35
C GLN A 243 18.26 3.60 -17.30
N ILE A 244 17.12 3.42 -18.00
CA ILE A 244 16.92 2.29 -18.91
C ILE A 244 17.65 2.50 -20.24
N MET A 245 17.86 3.75 -20.71
CA MET A 245 18.60 4.01 -21.94
C MET A 245 20.09 3.69 -21.80
N GLU A 246 20.74 4.08 -20.71
CA GLU A 246 22.13 3.68 -20.44
C GLU A 246 22.26 2.16 -20.31
N LEU A 247 21.26 1.49 -19.73
CA LEU A 247 21.24 0.04 -19.61
C LEU A 247 20.94 -0.65 -20.95
N LYS A 248 20.03 -0.15 -21.79
CA LYS A 248 19.82 -0.68 -23.15
C LYS A 248 21.07 -0.53 -24.01
N HIS A 249 21.80 0.57 -23.89
CA HIS A 249 23.08 0.75 -24.58
C HIS A 249 24.20 -0.15 -24.01
N GLY A 250 24.22 -0.42 -22.70
CA GLY A 250 25.14 -1.38 -22.10
C GLY A 250 24.82 -2.86 -22.38
N PHE A 251 23.54 -3.20 -22.58
CA PHE A 251 23.05 -4.58 -22.75
C PHE A 251 22.80 -5.00 -24.21
N SER A 252 22.65 -4.04 -25.14
CA SER A 252 22.57 -4.34 -26.59
C SER A 252 23.87 -4.91 -27.17
N GLY A 253 24.97 -4.89 -26.41
CA GLY A 253 26.22 -5.56 -26.76
C GLY A 253 26.28 -7.06 -26.40
N SER A 254 25.39 -7.59 -25.55
CA SER A 254 25.40 -9.01 -25.18
C SER A 254 24.54 -9.81 -26.16
N LYS A 255 25.18 -10.55 -27.06
CA LYS A 255 24.54 -11.31 -28.15
C LYS A 255 23.53 -12.39 -27.72
N ASN A 256 23.44 -12.75 -26.44
CA ASN A 256 22.40 -13.61 -25.86
C ASN A 256 22.31 -13.35 -24.34
N PRO A 257 21.29 -12.63 -23.85
CA PRO A 257 21.09 -12.50 -22.41
C PRO A 257 20.63 -13.85 -21.83
N GLU A 258 21.39 -14.43 -20.91
CA GLU A 258 21.06 -15.69 -20.23
C GLU A 258 20.67 -15.50 -18.75
N GLY A 259 19.89 -16.43 -18.21
CA GLY A 259 19.64 -16.56 -16.77
C GLY A 259 18.80 -15.44 -16.16
N GLN A 260 19.39 -14.61 -15.29
CA GLN A 260 18.68 -13.52 -14.61
C GLN A 260 18.36 -12.37 -15.56
N MET A 261 19.24 -12.07 -16.51
CA MET A 261 19.10 -10.94 -17.43
C MET A 261 18.01 -11.20 -18.47
N ALA A 262 17.88 -12.44 -18.97
CA ALA A 262 16.76 -12.85 -19.83
C ALA A 262 15.40 -12.58 -19.15
N ARG A 263 15.24 -13.06 -17.91
CA ARG A 263 14.02 -12.87 -17.11
C ARG A 263 13.71 -11.42 -16.77
N TRP A 264 14.70 -10.54 -16.84
CA TRP A 264 14.56 -9.11 -16.59
C TRP A 264 14.14 -8.35 -17.84
N LEU A 265 14.55 -8.81 -19.03
CA LEU A 265 14.13 -8.27 -20.32
C LEU A 265 12.69 -8.65 -20.69
N GLU A 266 12.18 -9.78 -20.17
CA GLU A 266 10.79 -10.23 -20.33
C GLU A 266 9.79 -9.50 -19.43
N THR A 267 10.26 -8.73 -18.44
CA THR A 267 9.39 -8.00 -17.48
C THR A 267 9.10 -6.59 -17.98
#